data_AF-A0A962BY21-F1
#
_entry.id   AF-A0A962BY21-F1
#
_cell.length_a   1.000
_cell.length_b   1.000
_cell.length_c   1.000
_cell.angle_alpha   90.00
_cell.angle_beta   90.00
_cell.angle_gamma   90.00
#
_symmetry.space_group_name_H-M   'P 1'
#
loop_
_entity.id
_entity.type
_entity.pdbx_description
1 polymer ?
#
loop_
_entity_poly.entity_id
_entity_poly.type
_entity_poly.pdbx_seq_one_letter_code
_entity_poly.pdbx_strand_id
1 'polypeptide(L)' 'AIFVNIFGGIVRCDMIAEGIIAAVKEVDVKVPVIVRLEGTNVEAGKELLRNSGLA' A
#
# COMPACT_ATOMS: atom_id res chain seq x y z
N ALA A 1 12.12 -8.60 4.69
CA ALA A 1 11.44 -7.54 3.92
C ALA A 1 10.38 -8.19 3.05
N ILE A 2 9.27 -7.51 2.82
CA ILE A 2 8.14 -7.96 2.00
C ILE A 2 8.05 -7.00 0.81
N PHE A 3 7.89 -7.54 -0.40
CA PHE A 3 7.62 -6.74 -1.59
C PHE A 3 6.22 -7.05 -2.11
N VAL A 4 5.37 -6.04 -2.16
CA VAL A 4 4.00 -6.11 -2.65
C VAL A 4 3.93 -5.40 -4.00
N ASN A 5 3.57 -6.12 -5.05
CA ASN A 5 3.43 -5.58 -6.40
C ASN A 5 2.00 -5.81 -6.87
N ILE A 6 1.23 -4.73 -7.03
CA ILE A 6 -0.19 -4.80 -7.40
C ILE A 6 -0.47 -3.85 -8.55
N PHE A 7 -1.15 -4.40 -9.57
CA PHE A 7 -1.75 -3.61 -10.65
C PHE A 7 -3.25 -3.42 -10.37
N GLY A 8 -3.64 -2.21 -9.97
CA GLY A 8 -5.02 -1.80 -9.75
C GLY A 8 -5.76 -1.56 -11.07
N GLY A 9 -6.58 -2.51 -11.48
CA GLY A 9 -7.49 -2.35 -12.62
C GLY A 9 -8.81 -1.68 -12.20
N ILE A 10 -9.82 -2.52 -11.95
CA ILE A 10 -11.15 -2.09 -11.47
C ILE A 10 -11.06 -1.50 -10.06
N VAL A 11 -10.25 -2.11 -9.19
CA VAL A 11 -10.02 -1.61 -7.83
C VAL A 11 -8.98 -0.50 -7.88
N ARG A 12 -9.32 0.65 -7.28
CA ARG A 12 -8.45 1.82 -7.23
C ARG A 12 -7.29 1.61 -6.27
N CYS A 13 -6.13 2.16 -6.62
CA CYS A 13 -4.90 2.03 -5.84
C CYS A 13 -4.97 2.71 -4.46
N ASP A 14 -5.82 3.73 -4.29
CA ASP A 14 -6.06 4.38 -3.00
C ASP A 14 -6.68 3.41 -1.98
N MET A 15 -7.73 2.68 -2.36
CA MET A 15 -8.36 1.65 -1.52
C MET A 15 -7.40 0.50 -1.21
N ILE A 16 -6.56 0.11 -2.18
CA ILE A 16 -5.54 -0.92 -1.96
C ILE A 16 -4.51 -0.45 -0.93
N ALA A 17 -4.05 0.80 -1.03
CA ALA A 17 -3.11 1.39 -0.07
C ALA A 17 -3.70 1.44 1.35
N GLU A 18 -4.96 1.86 1.51
CA GLU A 18 -5.65 1.85 2.80
C GLU A 18 -5.70 0.45 3.43
N GLY A 19 -6.04 -0.57 2.62
CA GLY A 19 -6.08 -1.95 3.07
C GLY A 19 -4.71 -2.47 3.50
N ILE A 20 -3.65 -2.15 2.75
CA ILE A 20 -2.27 -2.50 3.14
C ILE A 20 -1.90 -1.84 4.46
N ILE A 21 -2.21 -0.55 4.64
CA ILE A 21 -1.88 0.18 5.86
C ILE A 21 -2.59 -0.41 7.08
N ALA A 22 -3.88 -0.74 6.95
CA ALA A 22 -4.66 -1.38 7.99
C ALA A 22 -4.06 -2.74 8.36
N ALA A 23 -3.77 -3.59 7.37
CA ALA A 23 -3.23 -4.92 7.58
C ALA A 23 -1.85 -4.90 8.27
N VAL A 24 -0.96 -3.98 7.87
CA VAL A 24 0.36 -3.86 8.48
C VAL A 24 0.28 -3.47 9.95
N LYS A 25 -0.66 -2.58 10.30
CA LYS A 25 -0.89 -2.15 11.69
C LYS A 25 -1.53 -3.25 12.53
N GLU A 26 -2.49 -3.98 11.97
CA GLU A 26 -3.21 -5.03 12.69
C GLU A 26 -2.32 -6.25 12.97
N VAL A 27 -1.48 -6.63 12.01
CA VAL A 27 -0.64 -7.84 12.09
C VAL A 27 0.72 -7.59 12.78
N ASP A 28 1.05 -6.33 13.12
CA ASP A 28 2.35 -5.92 13.70
C ASP A 28 3.55 -6.43 12.88
N VAL A 29 3.56 -6.09 11.58
CA VAL A 29 4.63 -6.54 10.68
C VAL A 29 5.95 -5.84 11.04
N LYS A 30 6.93 -6.62 11.52
CA LYS A 30 8.24 -6.13 11.99
C LYS A 30 9.32 -5.98 10.92
N VAL A 31 9.02 -6.41 9.69
CA VAL A 31 9.96 -6.39 8.57
C VAL A 31 9.54 -5.32 7.55
N PRO A 32 10.48 -4.65 6.88
CA PRO A 32 10.14 -3.58 5.93
C PRO A 32 9.19 -4.03 4.83
N VAL A 33 8.21 -3.19 4.48
CA VAL A 33 7.23 -3.45 3.42
C VAL A 33 7.44 -2.47 2.27
N ILE A 34 7.92 -2.98 1.13
CA ILE A 34 8.05 -2.22 -0.10
C ILE A 34 6.81 -2.46 -0.95
N VAL A 35 6.16 -1.40 -1.43
CA VAL A 35 4.94 -1.51 -2.23
C VAL A 35 5.13 -0.82 -3.58
N ARG A 36 4.83 -1.52 -4.67
CA ARG A 36 4.66 -0.96 -6.02
C ARG A 36 3.19 -1.09 -6.43
N LEU A 37 2.57 0.06 -6.64
CA LEU A 37 1.22 0.18 -7.17
C LEU A 37 1.27 0.76 -8.58
N GLU A 38 0.39 0.27 -9.44
CA GLU A 38 0.18 0.80 -10.78
C GLU A 38 -1.28 0.65 -11.16
N GLY A 39 -1.92 1.68 -11.73
CA GLY A 39 -3.35 1.63 -12.06
C GLY A 39 -4.14 2.91 -11.74
N THR A 40 -5.46 2.77 -11.61
CA THR A 40 -6.36 3.89 -11.32
C THR A 40 -6.05 4.49 -9.94
N ASN A 41 -5.98 5.83 -9.83
CA ASN A 41 -5.66 6.56 -8.61
C ASN A 41 -4.30 6.19 -7.97
N VAL A 42 -3.33 5.76 -8.79
CA VAL A 42 -2.00 5.38 -8.29
C VAL A 42 -1.31 6.48 -7.47
N GLU A 43 -1.42 7.74 -7.88
CA GLU A 43 -0.78 8.85 -7.17
C GLU A 43 -1.37 9.07 -5.77
N ALA A 44 -2.70 8.98 -5.62
CA ALA A 44 -3.35 9.03 -4.32
C ALA A 44 -2.94 7.84 -3.44
N GLY A 45 -2.85 6.62 -3.99
CA GLY A 45 -2.37 5.44 -3.27
C GLY A 45 -0.92 5.59 -2.78
N LYS A 46 -0.04 6.13 -3.61
CA LYS A 46 1.36 6.42 -3.23
C LYS A 46 1.43 7.47 -2.12
N GLU A 47 0.61 8.52 -2.18
CA GLU A 47 0.57 9.55 -1.15
C GLU A 47 0.10 9.00 0.20
N LEU A 48 -0.94 8.16 0.20
CA LEU A 48 -1.40 7.45 1.39
C LEU A 48 -0.28 6.60 2.01
N LEU A 49 0.44 5.82 1.19
CA LEU A 49 1.55 5.00 1.68
C LEU A 49 2.69 5.85 2.25
N ARG A 50 3.06 6.96 1.59
CA ARG A 50 4.11 7.89 2.09
C ARG A 50 3.74 8.53 3.43
N ASN A 51 2.48 8.86 3.64
CA ASN A 51 1.99 9.52 4.84
C ASN A 51 1.64 8.53 5.97
N SER A 52 1.68 7.22 5.69
CA SER A 52 1.23 6.18 6.63
C SER A 52 2.16 5.93 7.82
N GLY A 53 3.40 6.43 7.76
CA GLY A 53 4.44 6.17 8.77
C GLY A 53 4.96 4.73 8.79
N LEU A 54 4.62 3.94 7.78
CA LEU A 54 5.13 2.58 7.59
C LEU A 54 6.55 2.62 7.01
N ALA A 55 7.44 1.78 7.52
CA ALA A 55 8.82 1.62 7.10
C ALA A 55 9.07 0.23 6.51
#